data_AF-A0A4Z0QLS9-F1
#
_entry.id   AF-A0A4Z0QLS9-F1
#
_cell.length_a   1.000
_cell.length_b   1.000
_cell.length_c   1.000
_cell.angle_alpha   90.00
_cell.angle_beta   90.00
_cell.angle_gamma   90.00
#
_symmetry.space_group_name_H-M   'P 1'
#
loop_
_entity.id
_entity.type
_entity.pdbx_description
1 polymer ?
#
loop_
_entity_poly.entity_id
_entity_poly.type
_entity_poly.pdbx_seq_one_letter_code
_entity_poly.pdbx_strand_id
1 'polypeptide(L)'
;CRRRGEDIRPDAEVLPAGTRLTTADLPVLASVGIADAQVVRKVRVALFSTGDELQLPGQPLEAGQIYDTNRLTIHLMLQQLGCEVINLGIIPDDPGKLRAAFIDADSQADVVISSGGVSVGEADYTKTILEELGEIAFWKLAIKPGKPFAFGKLSNSWFCGLPGNPVSAALTFYQLVQPLLAKLGGNTASAVPPRQRVR
;
A
#
# COMPACT_ATOMS: atom_id res chain seq x y z
N CYS A 1 -34.43 -15.81 33.67
CA CYS A 1 -34.61 -16.62 32.44
C CYS A 1 -34.13 -15.80 31.25
N ARG A 2 -33.38 -16.41 30.31
CA ARG A 2 -33.05 -15.80 29.03
C ARG A 2 -34.22 -15.96 28.06
N ARG A 3 -34.61 -14.89 27.35
CA ARG A 3 -35.72 -14.88 26.39
C ARG A 3 -35.22 -15.30 25.01
N ARG A 4 -36.07 -15.98 24.24
CA ARG A 4 -35.78 -16.34 22.84
C ARG A 4 -35.50 -15.06 22.04
N GLY A 5 -34.35 -15.00 21.37
CA GLY A 5 -33.94 -13.86 20.55
C GLY A 5 -33.56 -12.60 21.35
N GLU A 6 -33.15 -12.75 22.63
CA GLU A 6 -32.67 -11.62 23.42
C GLU A 6 -31.32 -11.07 22.94
N ASP A 7 -30.46 -11.93 22.39
CA ASP A 7 -29.13 -11.54 21.86
C ASP A 7 -29.20 -11.16 20.37
N ILE A 8 -29.74 -12.05 19.53
CA ILE A 8 -29.89 -11.83 18.08
C ILE A 8 -31.30 -12.26 17.65
N ARG A 9 -32.00 -11.40 16.93
CA ARG A 9 -33.32 -11.70 16.38
C ARG A 9 -33.19 -12.33 14.98
N PRO A 10 -34.15 -13.18 14.57
CA PRO A 10 -34.25 -13.58 13.17
C PRO A 10 -34.30 -12.35 12.25
N ASP A 11 -33.63 -12.44 11.09
CA ASP A 11 -33.54 -11.40 10.05
C ASP A 11 -32.88 -10.08 10.47
N ALA A 12 -32.31 -10.00 11.69
CA ALA A 12 -31.50 -8.86 12.08
C ALA A 12 -30.14 -8.89 11.36
N GLU A 13 -29.67 -7.73 10.95
CA GLU A 13 -28.30 -7.55 10.47
C GLU A 13 -27.32 -7.80 11.62
N VAL A 14 -26.52 -8.87 11.50
CA VAL A 14 -25.54 -9.25 12.53
C VAL A 14 -24.24 -8.46 12.35
N LEU A 15 -23.78 -8.31 11.11
CA LEU A 15 -22.59 -7.53 10.75
C LEU A 15 -22.88 -6.75 9.47
N PRO A 16 -22.66 -5.42 9.45
CA PRO A 16 -22.85 -4.63 8.25
C PRO A 16 -21.75 -4.88 7.22
N ALA A 17 -22.08 -4.68 5.94
CA ALA A 17 -21.10 -4.70 4.86
C ALA A 17 -19.99 -3.67 5.10
N GLY A 18 -18.74 -4.06 4.81
CA GLY A 18 -17.55 -3.25 5.09
C GLY A 18 -16.94 -3.44 6.48
N THR A 19 -17.53 -4.30 7.31
CA THR A 19 -16.92 -4.72 8.58
C THR A 19 -15.68 -5.57 8.32
N ARG A 20 -14.54 -5.16 8.89
CA ARG A 20 -13.33 -5.99 8.89
C ARG A 20 -13.50 -7.14 9.87
N LEU A 21 -13.68 -8.36 9.35
CA LEU A 21 -13.85 -9.55 10.17
C LEU A 21 -12.63 -9.82 11.06
N THR A 22 -12.87 -9.96 12.36
CA THR A 22 -11.87 -10.28 13.38
C THR A 22 -12.24 -11.56 14.13
N THR A 23 -11.40 -11.94 15.10
CA THR A 23 -11.69 -13.05 16.02
C THR A 23 -12.93 -12.82 16.88
N ALA A 24 -13.41 -11.57 17.00
CA ALA A 24 -14.66 -11.27 17.67
C ALA A 24 -15.89 -11.56 16.79
N ASP A 25 -15.76 -11.41 15.48
CA ASP A 25 -16.88 -11.43 14.53
C ASP A 25 -17.12 -12.83 13.94
N LEU A 26 -16.04 -13.56 13.63
CA LEU A 26 -16.12 -14.88 13.01
C LEU A 26 -16.91 -15.91 13.86
N PRO A 27 -16.75 -15.98 15.20
CA PRO A 27 -17.56 -16.89 16.02
C PRO A 27 -19.04 -16.52 16.04
N VAL A 28 -19.35 -15.23 15.93
CA VAL A 28 -20.75 -14.76 15.90
C VAL A 28 -21.43 -15.26 14.62
N LEU A 29 -20.76 -15.15 13.46
CA LEU A 29 -21.25 -15.73 12.20
C LEU A 29 -21.45 -17.25 12.30
N ALA A 30 -20.50 -17.97 12.88
CA ALA A 30 -20.63 -19.41 13.08
C ALA A 30 -21.80 -19.76 14.01
N SER A 31 -22.05 -18.98 15.06
CA SER A 31 -23.13 -19.20 16.03
C SER A 31 -24.53 -19.05 15.44
N VAL A 32 -24.67 -18.26 14.37
CA VAL A 32 -25.93 -18.12 13.61
C VAL A 32 -26.03 -19.09 12.42
N GLY A 33 -25.07 -20.03 12.30
CA GLY A 33 -25.09 -21.10 11.30
C GLY A 33 -24.57 -20.70 9.91
N ILE A 34 -23.86 -19.58 9.78
CA ILE A 34 -23.27 -19.14 8.51
C ILE A 34 -21.87 -19.76 8.37
N ALA A 35 -21.70 -20.62 7.37
CA ALA A 35 -20.41 -21.27 7.07
C ALA A 35 -19.49 -20.40 6.20
N ASP A 36 -20.07 -19.71 5.21
CA ASP A 36 -19.35 -18.89 4.23
C ASP A 36 -19.94 -17.47 4.17
N ALA A 37 -19.08 -16.48 4.00
CA ALA A 37 -19.48 -15.08 3.85
C ALA A 37 -18.85 -14.48 2.59
N GLN A 38 -19.62 -13.64 1.88
CA GLN A 38 -19.10 -12.88 0.76
C GLN A 38 -18.21 -11.75 1.28
N VAL A 39 -16.96 -11.71 0.80
CA VAL A 39 -15.97 -10.70 1.18
C VAL A 39 -15.43 -9.98 -0.05
N VAL A 40 -14.97 -8.75 0.15
CA VAL A 40 -14.25 -8.02 -0.89
C VAL A 40 -12.91 -8.72 -1.15
N ARG A 41 -12.52 -8.82 -2.42
CA ARG A 41 -11.21 -9.37 -2.78
C ARG A 41 -10.08 -8.56 -2.15
N LYS A 42 -8.92 -9.19 -1.98
CA LYS A 42 -7.72 -8.48 -1.52
C LYS A 42 -7.34 -7.38 -2.51
N VAL A 43 -6.90 -6.24 -1.98
CA VAL A 43 -6.31 -5.16 -2.77
C VAL A 43 -4.97 -5.63 -3.30
N ARG A 44 -4.77 -5.54 -4.61
CA ARG A 44 -3.52 -5.93 -5.27
C ARG A 44 -2.61 -4.72 -5.35
N VAL A 45 -1.38 -4.87 -4.87
CA VAL A 45 -0.42 -3.78 -4.76
C VAL A 45 0.89 -4.18 -5.42
N ALA A 46 1.23 -3.51 -6.52
CA ALA A 46 2.53 -3.64 -7.16
C ALA A 46 3.55 -2.77 -6.43
N LEU A 47 4.74 -3.33 -6.18
CA LEU A 47 5.79 -2.66 -5.43
C LEU A 47 7.14 -2.83 -6.14
N PHE A 48 7.83 -1.71 -6.34
CA PHE A 48 9.19 -1.69 -6.86
C PHE A 48 10.00 -0.53 -6.28
N SER A 49 11.31 -0.62 -6.46
CA SER A 49 12.28 0.43 -6.18
C SER A 49 13.06 0.75 -7.46
N THR A 50 13.60 1.96 -7.56
CA THR A 50 14.52 2.35 -8.63
C THR A 50 15.72 3.08 -8.03
N GLY A 51 16.89 2.86 -8.62
CA GLY A 51 18.16 3.42 -8.16
C GLY A 51 19.32 2.46 -8.39
N ASP A 52 20.36 2.92 -9.07
CA ASP A 52 21.58 2.13 -9.34
C ASP A 52 22.43 1.93 -8.07
N GLU A 53 22.18 2.72 -7.03
CA GLU A 53 22.76 2.57 -5.70
C GLU A 53 22.16 1.39 -4.91
N LEU A 54 21.04 0.82 -5.36
CA LEU A 54 20.31 -0.19 -4.60
C LEU A 54 20.78 -1.61 -4.93
N GLN A 55 21.15 -2.34 -3.89
CA GLN A 55 21.58 -3.73 -3.99
C GLN A 55 20.62 -4.67 -3.23
N LEU A 56 20.45 -5.88 -3.75
CA LEU A 56 19.64 -6.90 -3.10
C LEU A 56 20.36 -7.46 -1.85
N PRO A 57 19.63 -7.70 -0.74
CA PRO A 57 20.20 -8.39 0.42
C PRO A 57 20.79 -9.75 0.02
N GLY A 58 22.03 -10.01 0.43
CA GLY A 58 22.76 -11.25 0.12
C GLY A 58 23.75 -11.14 -1.04
N GLN A 59 23.78 -10.02 -1.77
CA GLN A 59 24.84 -9.73 -2.74
C GLN A 59 25.92 -8.83 -2.12
N PRO A 60 27.19 -8.93 -2.55
CA PRO A 60 28.22 -8.01 -2.09
C PRO A 60 27.87 -6.58 -2.50
N LEU A 61 28.16 -5.63 -1.62
CA LEU A 61 28.02 -4.19 -1.89
C LEU A 61 29.25 -3.68 -2.64
N GLU A 62 29.04 -2.99 -3.75
CA GLU A 62 30.07 -2.19 -4.39
C GLU A 62 30.20 -0.81 -3.75
N ALA A 63 31.24 -0.06 -4.11
CA ALA A 63 31.49 1.26 -3.54
C ALA A 63 30.33 2.23 -3.85
N GLY A 64 29.65 2.73 -2.82
CA GLY A 64 28.52 3.65 -2.96
C GLY A 64 27.15 2.97 -3.03
N GLN A 65 27.08 1.64 -3.04
CA GLN A 65 25.81 0.91 -2.97
C GLN A 65 25.29 0.77 -1.54
N ILE A 66 23.98 0.63 -1.42
CA ILE A 66 23.25 0.38 -0.18
C ILE A 66 22.20 -0.72 -0.41
N TYR A 67 21.88 -1.48 0.64
CA TYR A 67 20.83 -2.49 0.53
C TYR A 67 19.43 -1.85 0.46
N ASP A 68 18.57 -2.38 -0.40
CA ASP A 68 17.17 -1.96 -0.50
C ASP A 68 16.36 -2.45 0.71
N THR A 69 16.25 -1.57 1.71
CA THR A 69 15.48 -1.80 2.95
C THR A 69 14.05 -1.28 2.86
N ASN A 70 13.80 -0.26 2.05
CA ASN A 70 12.48 0.38 1.93
C ASN A 70 11.48 -0.60 1.33
N ARG A 71 11.84 -1.24 0.21
CA ARG A 71 10.95 -2.18 -0.47
C ARG A 71 10.58 -3.34 0.45
N LEU A 72 11.55 -3.87 1.21
CA LEU A 72 11.30 -4.93 2.18
C LEU A 72 10.35 -4.47 3.29
N THR A 73 10.59 -3.28 3.84
CA THR A 73 9.73 -2.71 4.90
C THR A 73 8.29 -2.55 4.42
N ILE A 74 8.10 -1.94 3.25
CA ILE A 74 6.75 -1.73 2.67
C ILE A 74 6.09 -3.06 2.30
N HIS A 75 6.84 -4.03 1.77
CA HIS A 75 6.33 -5.37 1.48
C HIS A 75 5.76 -6.05 2.73
N LEU A 76 6.51 -6.03 3.85
CA LEU A 76 6.05 -6.59 5.12
C LEU A 76 4.79 -5.89 5.65
N MET A 77 4.75 -4.55 5.57
CA MET A 77 3.59 -3.78 6.00
C MET A 77 2.35 -4.12 5.16
N LEU A 78 2.49 -4.24 3.84
CA LEU A 78 1.40 -4.62 2.95
C LEU A 78 0.88 -6.03 3.23
N GLN A 79 1.77 -6.99 3.48
CA GLN A 79 1.39 -8.35 3.87
C GLN A 79 0.60 -8.35 5.18
N GLN A 80 1.02 -7.56 6.18
CA GLN A 80 0.29 -7.42 7.45
C GLN A 80 -1.09 -6.77 7.29
N LEU A 81 -1.25 -5.88 6.30
CA LEU A 81 -2.55 -5.29 5.95
C LEU A 81 -3.47 -6.28 5.21
N GLY A 82 -2.97 -7.45 4.79
CA GLY A 82 -3.73 -8.45 4.06
C GLY A 82 -3.84 -8.17 2.56
N CYS A 83 -3.00 -7.29 2.02
CA CYS A 83 -2.92 -7.00 0.59
C CYS A 83 -2.19 -8.12 -0.17
N GLU A 84 -2.51 -8.27 -1.45
CA GLU A 84 -1.76 -9.14 -2.36
C GLU A 84 -0.61 -8.32 -2.97
N VAL A 85 0.64 -8.67 -2.66
CA VAL A 85 1.80 -7.88 -3.07
C VAL A 85 2.48 -8.49 -4.29
N ILE A 86 2.58 -7.71 -5.36
CA ILE A 86 3.29 -8.05 -6.60
C ILE A 86 4.64 -7.31 -6.56
N ASN A 87 5.70 -8.01 -6.18
CA ASN A 87 7.03 -7.41 -6.02
C ASN A 87 7.81 -7.50 -7.33
N LEU A 88 7.98 -6.38 -8.01
CA LEU A 88 8.71 -6.29 -9.29
C LEU A 88 10.22 -6.09 -9.08
N GLY A 89 10.68 -5.97 -7.83
CA GLY A 89 12.09 -5.86 -7.49
C GLY A 89 12.67 -4.46 -7.67
N ILE A 90 13.97 -4.42 -7.97
CA ILE A 90 14.72 -3.19 -8.26
C ILE A 90 14.71 -3.02 -9.77
N ILE A 91 14.12 -1.92 -10.23
CA ILE A 91 14.11 -1.54 -11.65
C ILE A 91 15.36 -0.68 -11.90
N PRO A 92 16.15 -0.99 -12.94
CA PRO A 92 17.29 -0.14 -13.32
C PRO A 92 16.84 1.26 -13.72
N ASP A 93 17.71 2.26 -13.54
CA ASP A 93 17.42 3.66 -13.91
C ASP A 93 17.49 3.87 -15.45
N ASP A 94 16.64 3.16 -16.17
CA ASP A 94 16.48 3.24 -17.62
C ASP A 94 15.01 3.57 -17.96
N PRO A 95 14.76 4.62 -18.76
CA PRO A 95 13.40 5.08 -19.04
C PRO A 95 12.54 4.01 -19.74
N GLY A 96 13.14 3.17 -20.59
CA GLY A 96 12.42 2.09 -21.27
C GLY A 96 11.98 1.00 -20.30
N LYS A 97 12.87 0.57 -19.41
CA LYS A 97 12.56 -0.43 -18.36
C LYS A 97 11.58 0.10 -17.33
N LEU A 98 11.74 1.35 -16.92
CA LEU A 98 10.87 2.00 -15.95
C LEU A 98 9.44 2.14 -16.51
N ARG A 99 9.29 2.55 -17.77
CA ARG A 99 8.00 2.56 -18.48
C ARG A 99 7.37 1.17 -18.58
N ALA A 100 8.15 0.14 -18.93
CA ALA A 100 7.66 -1.23 -18.99
C ALA A 100 7.18 -1.73 -17.62
N ALA A 101 7.94 -1.44 -16.56
CA ALA A 101 7.57 -1.80 -15.19
C ALA A 101 6.28 -1.11 -14.74
N PHE A 102 6.06 0.16 -15.09
CA PHE A 102 4.80 0.84 -14.81
C PHE A 102 3.61 0.25 -15.54
N ILE A 103 3.75 -0.07 -16.83
CA ILE A 103 2.68 -0.69 -17.63
C ILE A 103 2.33 -2.06 -17.06
N ASP A 104 3.34 -2.87 -16.73
CA ASP A 104 3.14 -4.19 -16.14
C ASP A 104 2.45 -4.08 -14.77
N ALA A 105 2.93 -3.18 -13.91
CA ALA A 105 2.35 -2.90 -12.60
C ALA A 105 0.88 -2.45 -12.69
N ASP A 106 0.56 -1.51 -13.58
CA ASP A 106 -0.79 -0.97 -13.76
C ASP A 106 -1.77 -2.04 -14.28
N SER A 107 -1.30 -2.98 -15.09
CA SER A 107 -2.14 -4.05 -15.64
C SER A 107 -2.53 -5.11 -14.60
N GLN A 108 -1.76 -5.25 -13.51
CA GLN A 108 -1.93 -6.33 -12.54
C GLN A 108 -2.39 -5.86 -11.15
N ALA A 109 -2.22 -4.57 -10.81
CA ALA A 109 -2.48 -4.05 -9.47
C ALA A 109 -3.54 -2.95 -9.44
N ASP A 110 -4.18 -2.78 -8.27
CA ASP A 110 -5.07 -1.65 -7.98
C ASP A 110 -4.26 -0.42 -7.52
N VAL A 111 -3.10 -0.67 -6.93
CA VAL A 111 -2.18 0.35 -6.42
C VAL A 111 -0.76 -0.01 -6.81
N VAL A 112 -0.03 0.97 -7.35
CA VAL A 112 1.38 0.88 -7.68
C VAL A 112 2.16 1.75 -6.71
N ILE A 113 3.11 1.16 -6.00
CA ILE A 113 3.94 1.84 -5.01
C ILE A 113 5.40 1.81 -5.47
N SER A 114 6.01 2.98 -5.51
CA SER A 114 7.46 3.11 -5.60
C SER A 114 8.03 3.40 -4.22
N SER A 115 8.92 2.53 -3.72
CA SER A 115 9.53 2.67 -2.39
C SER A 115 10.75 3.60 -2.34
N GLY A 116 11.14 4.18 -3.47
CA GLY A 116 12.28 5.08 -3.61
C GLY A 116 12.58 5.41 -5.07
N GLY A 117 13.34 6.48 -5.30
CA GLY A 117 13.80 6.92 -6.63
C GLY A 117 12.89 7.90 -7.37
N VAL A 118 11.65 8.12 -6.89
CA VAL A 118 10.74 9.16 -7.42
C VAL A 118 11.06 10.50 -6.74
N SER A 119 12.23 11.07 -7.05
CA SER A 119 12.68 12.33 -6.47
C SER A 119 12.13 13.54 -7.23
N VAL A 120 11.77 14.59 -6.49
CA VAL A 120 11.16 15.83 -7.00
C VAL A 120 12.19 16.83 -7.56
N GLY A 121 13.46 16.43 -7.69
CA GLY A 121 14.59 17.35 -7.90
C GLY A 121 15.60 17.00 -8.99
N GLU A 122 15.87 15.71 -9.27
CA GLU A 122 16.97 15.34 -10.20
C GLU A 122 16.61 14.24 -11.23
N ALA A 123 15.48 13.56 -11.08
CA ALA A 123 15.06 12.51 -12.01
C ALA A 123 13.96 13.02 -12.97
N ASP A 124 14.33 13.95 -13.86
CA ASP A 124 13.40 14.53 -14.86
C ASP A 124 12.66 13.45 -15.66
N TYR A 125 13.33 12.34 -16.00
CA TYR A 125 12.75 11.25 -16.79
C TYR A 125 11.63 10.49 -16.07
N THR A 126 11.77 10.23 -14.76
CA THR A 126 10.71 9.55 -13.98
C THR A 126 9.46 10.41 -13.95
N LYS A 127 9.61 11.73 -13.76
CA LYS A 127 8.49 12.65 -13.78
C LYS A 127 7.81 12.70 -15.15
N THR A 128 8.57 12.77 -16.24
CA THR A 128 8.01 12.74 -17.60
C THR A 128 7.24 11.45 -17.88
N ILE A 129 7.79 10.29 -17.53
CA ILE A 129 7.11 9.00 -17.72
C ILE A 129 5.82 8.93 -16.88
N LEU A 130 5.86 9.42 -15.65
CA LEU A 130 4.68 9.49 -14.78
C LEU A 130 3.60 10.42 -15.35
N GLU A 131 3.97 11.58 -15.89
CA GLU A 131 3.05 12.51 -16.56
C GLU A 131 2.50 11.98 -17.89
N GLU A 132 3.27 11.14 -18.61
CA GLU A 132 2.82 10.46 -19.83
C GLU A 132 1.85 9.30 -19.55
N LEU A 133 2.08 8.57 -18.45
CA LEU A 133 1.29 7.37 -18.11
C LEU A 133 0.05 7.67 -17.27
N GLY A 134 -0.04 8.86 -16.66
CA GLY A 134 -1.18 9.25 -15.84
C GLY A 134 -1.13 10.66 -15.27
N GLU A 135 -2.10 10.95 -14.41
CA GLU A 135 -2.23 12.25 -13.74
C GLU A 135 -1.63 12.16 -12.34
N ILE A 136 -0.38 12.62 -12.20
CA ILE A 136 0.38 12.49 -10.96
C ILE A 136 0.69 13.85 -10.35
N ALA A 137 0.24 14.02 -9.12
CA ALA A 137 0.48 15.21 -8.34
C ALA A 137 1.68 14.99 -7.40
N PHE A 138 2.61 15.92 -7.43
CA PHE A 138 3.77 15.94 -6.54
C PHE A 138 3.51 16.86 -5.36
N TRP A 139 3.28 16.28 -4.19
CA TRP A 139 2.91 16.99 -2.98
C TRP A 139 4.15 17.24 -2.13
N LYS A 140 4.27 18.47 -1.64
CA LYS A 140 5.21 18.83 -0.58
C LYS A 140 4.44 18.91 0.73
N LEU A 141 4.40 17.79 1.45
CA LEU A 141 3.67 17.69 2.70
C LEU A 141 4.37 18.48 3.79
N ALA A 142 3.59 19.19 4.61
CA ALA A 142 4.08 19.88 5.80
C ALA A 142 4.26 18.90 6.98
N ILE A 143 4.88 17.74 6.74
CA ILE A 143 5.20 16.73 7.75
C ILE A 143 6.72 16.63 7.93
N LYS A 144 7.15 16.30 9.15
CA LYS A 144 8.55 16.04 9.47
C LYS A 144 8.62 14.73 10.26
N PRO A 145 9.34 13.70 9.79
CA PRO A 145 10.00 13.55 8.48
C PRO A 145 9.02 13.25 7.32
N GLY A 146 9.44 13.42 6.05
CA GLY A 146 8.64 13.04 4.86
C GLY A 146 8.08 14.18 3.99
N LYS A 147 8.93 15.09 3.51
CA LYS A 147 8.51 16.24 2.68
C LYS A 147 7.89 15.87 1.31
N PRO A 148 8.54 15.05 0.45
CA PRO A 148 8.00 14.76 -0.87
C PRO A 148 7.12 13.50 -0.86
N PHE A 149 5.96 13.60 -1.50
CA PHE A 149 5.09 12.46 -1.77
C PHE A 149 4.46 12.62 -3.15
N ALA A 150 4.57 11.61 -4.00
CA ALA A 150 3.90 11.60 -5.29
C ALA A 150 2.63 10.76 -5.18
N PHE A 151 1.51 11.32 -5.61
CA PHE A 151 0.23 10.61 -5.61
C PHE A 151 -0.56 10.95 -6.86
N GLY A 152 -1.14 9.95 -7.49
CA GLY A 152 -1.91 10.16 -8.68
C GLY A 152 -2.63 8.93 -9.16
N LYS A 153 -3.25 9.07 -10.32
CA LYS A 153 -3.97 8.00 -10.98
C LYS A 153 -3.27 7.63 -12.28
N LEU A 154 -2.92 6.36 -12.41
CA LEU A 154 -2.50 5.75 -13.66
C LEU A 154 -3.74 5.37 -14.48
N SER A 155 -3.54 4.68 -15.60
CA SER A 155 -4.65 4.28 -16.47
C SER A 155 -5.69 3.42 -15.72
N ASN A 156 -5.25 2.43 -14.94
CA ASN A 156 -6.14 1.51 -14.23
C ASN A 156 -5.96 1.52 -12.70
N SER A 157 -4.81 2.00 -12.21
CA SER A 157 -4.40 1.90 -10.82
C SER A 157 -4.06 3.25 -10.16
N TRP A 158 -3.91 3.26 -8.84
CA TRP A 158 -3.43 4.44 -8.10
C TRP A 158 -1.91 4.37 -7.91
N PHE A 159 -1.22 5.48 -8.14
CA PHE A 159 0.22 5.56 -7.93
C PHE A 159 0.56 6.28 -6.61
N CYS A 160 1.49 5.69 -5.84
CA CYS A 160 2.04 6.25 -4.61
C CYS A 160 3.58 6.20 -4.66
N GLY A 161 4.23 7.34 -4.85
CA GLY A 161 5.68 7.48 -4.76
C GLY A 161 6.13 7.90 -3.37
N LEU A 162 6.89 7.02 -2.71
CA LEU A 162 7.44 7.24 -1.38
C LEU A 162 8.84 7.87 -1.45
N PRO A 163 9.23 8.65 -0.42
CA PRO A 163 10.58 9.22 -0.33
C PRO A 163 11.64 8.13 -0.15
N GLY A 164 12.85 8.34 -0.68
CA GLY A 164 13.95 7.36 -0.59
C GLY A 164 14.51 7.14 0.83
N ASN A 165 14.22 8.02 1.79
CA ASN A 165 14.65 7.83 3.18
C ASN A 165 13.76 6.79 3.90
N PRO A 166 14.31 5.70 4.47
CA PRO A 166 13.53 4.62 5.08
C PRO A 166 12.51 5.06 6.13
N VAL A 167 12.90 5.97 7.02
CA VAL A 167 12.02 6.46 8.09
C VAL A 167 10.89 7.31 7.50
N SER A 168 11.21 8.10 6.48
CA SER A 168 10.20 8.92 5.78
C SER A 168 9.25 8.03 4.99
N ALA A 169 9.76 7.01 4.29
CA ALA A 169 8.96 6.08 3.50
C ALA A 169 7.94 5.35 4.37
N ALA A 170 8.39 4.78 5.49
CA ALA A 170 7.53 4.06 6.43
C ALA A 170 6.45 4.99 7.02
N LEU A 171 6.81 6.21 7.42
CA LEU A 171 5.86 7.16 8.00
C LEU A 171 4.83 7.64 6.97
N THR A 172 5.27 7.99 5.76
CA THR A 172 4.39 8.40 4.66
C THR A 172 3.45 7.26 4.25
N PHE A 173 3.96 6.03 4.19
CA PHE A 173 3.13 4.86 3.94
C PHE A 173 2.07 4.67 5.04
N TYR A 174 2.47 4.72 6.30
CA TYR A 174 1.57 4.52 7.44
C TYR A 174 0.47 5.60 7.52
N GLN A 175 0.83 6.85 7.25
CA GLN A 175 -0.11 7.98 7.37
C GLN A 175 -1.02 8.16 6.15
N LEU A 176 -0.55 7.84 4.93
CA LEU A 176 -1.29 8.13 3.70
C LEU A 176 -1.70 6.88 2.93
N VAL A 177 -0.79 5.93 2.76
CA VAL A 177 -1.05 4.74 1.93
C VAL A 177 -1.92 3.73 2.68
N GLN A 178 -1.68 3.51 3.97
CA GLN A 178 -2.50 2.62 4.78
C GLN A 178 -4.01 2.99 4.80
N PRO A 179 -4.42 4.25 5.06
CA PRO A 179 -5.84 4.60 5.00
C PRO A 179 -6.40 4.51 3.58
N LEU A 180 -5.60 4.77 2.56
CA LEU A 180 -6.00 4.56 1.15
C LEU A 180 -6.31 3.08 0.88
N LEU A 181 -5.42 2.17 1.30
CA LEU A 181 -5.62 0.72 1.15
C LEU A 181 -6.82 0.21 1.95
N ALA A 182 -7.03 0.74 3.16
CA ALA A 182 -8.20 0.40 3.96
C ALA A 182 -9.51 0.78 3.25
N LYS A 183 -9.55 1.99 2.66
CA LYS A 183 -10.70 2.46 1.88
C LYS A 183 -10.92 1.65 0.60
N LEU A 184 -9.85 1.31 -0.12
CA LEU A 184 -9.92 0.45 -1.32
C LEU A 184 -10.35 -0.99 -0.96
N GLY A 185 -9.98 -1.48 0.21
CA GLY A 185 -10.43 -2.78 0.74
C GLY A 185 -11.89 -2.81 1.19
N GLY A 186 -12.65 -1.73 0.98
CA GLY A 186 -14.05 -1.64 1.37
C GLY A 186 -14.29 -1.50 2.88
N ASN A 187 -13.24 -1.23 3.67
CA ASN A 187 -13.37 -1.05 5.10
C ASN A 187 -14.06 0.28 5.40
N THR A 188 -15.20 0.24 6.08
CA THR A 188 -15.99 1.41 6.46
C THR A 188 -15.59 1.97 7.83
N ALA A 189 -14.73 1.26 8.58
CA ALA A 189 -14.20 1.76 9.83
C ALA A 189 -13.33 3.01 9.58
N SER A 190 -13.53 4.05 10.41
CA SER A 190 -12.76 5.30 10.33
C SER A 190 -11.26 4.99 10.43
N ALA A 191 -10.56 5.14 9.31
CA ALA A 191 -9.15 4.83 9.14
C ALA A 191 -8.28 5.92 9.79
N VAL A 192 -8.50 6.23 11.07
CA VAL A 192 -7.55 7.03 11.83
C VAL A 192 -6.42 6.10 12.24
N PRO A 193 -5.20 6.23 11.69
CA PRO A 193 -4.08 5.43 12.14
C PRO A 193 -3.90 5.67 13.65
N PRO A 194 -3.68 4.62 14.47
CA PRO A 194 -3.45 4.82 15.89
C PRO A 194 -2.23 5.73 16.06
N ARG A 195 -2.36 6.76 16.88
CA ARG A 195 -1.29 7.72 17.15
C ARG A 195 -0.08 6.96 17.72
N GLN A 196 0.93 6.72 16.89
CA GLN A 196 2.22 6.23 17.38
C GLN A 196 2.93 7.38 18.09
N ARG A 197 3.05 7.28 19.42
CA ARG A 197 3.98 8.12 20.18
C ARG A 197 5.39 7.67 19.84
N VAL A 198 6.17 8.55 19.23
CA VAL A 198 7.62 8.40 19.14
C VAL A 198 8.15 8.44 20.58
N ARG A 199 8.85 7.38 21.00
CA ARG A 199 9.70 7.40 22.19
C ARG A 199 11.11 7.81 21.77
#